data_AF-A0AAV8Z0B9-F1
#
_entry.id   AF-A0AAV8Z0B9-F1
#
_cell.length_a   1.000
_cell.length_b   1.000
_cell.length_c   1.000
_cell.angle_alpha   90.00
_cell.angle_beta   90.00
_cell.angle_gamma   90.00
#
_symmetry.space_group_name_H-M   'P 1'
#
loop_
_entity.id
_entity.type
_entity.pdbx_description
1 polymer ?
#
loop_
_entity_poly.entity_id
_entity_poly.type
_entity_poly.pdbx_seq_one_letter_code
_entity_poly.pdbx_strand_id
1 'polypeptide(L)'
;MLFSPRILVALAFAAVSAAPQQSTEPIPIVKYENEGVNADGSYHWSFETGNSIVAEEQGQLKNAGNPETEAEEVRGSFQYTADDGTPIHLTYVADENGFQPQGRPSAHPAPDPTSDPEGPGMDRRPPRTGREA
;
A
#
# COMPACT_ATOMS: atom_id res chain seq x y z
N MET A 1 -8.79 -15.93 61.84
CA MET A 1 -8.55 -14.47 61.98
C MET A 1 -7.16 -14.19 61.40
N LEU A 2 -7.03 -14.21 60.07
CA LEU A 2 -6.88 -13.06 59.17
C LEU A 2 -5.52 -12.33 59.29
N PHE A 3 -4.51 -12.77 58.53
CA PHE A 3 -3.29 -12.00 58.23
C PHE A 3 -3.35 -11.55 56.76
N SER A 4 -3.29 -10.24 56.53
CA SER A 4 -3.40 -9.61 55.21
C SER A 4 -2.00 -9.29 54.67
N PRO A 5 -1.61 -9.69 53.45
CA PRO A 5 -0.37 -9.24 52.85
C PRO A 5 -0.61 -8.00 51.98
N ARG A 6 0.10 -6.93 52.33
CA ARG A 6 0.19 -5.69 51.54
C ARG A 6 0.90 -5.98 50.22
N ILE A 7 0.26 -5.60 49.12
CA ILE A 7 0.80 -5.73 47.75
C ILE A 7 1.93 -4.73 47.58
N LEU A 8 3.15 -5.21 47.30
CA LEU A 8 4.25 -4.39 46.79
C LEU A 8 4.12 -4.33 45.27
N VAL A 9 3.80 -3.14 44.75
CA VAL A 9 3.84 -2.86 43.31
C VAL A 9 5.26 -2.42 42.96
N ALA A 10 5.98 -3.23 42.20
CA ALA A 10 7.23 -2.84 41.56
C ALA A 10 6.91 -2.13 40.24
N LEU A 11 7.18 -0.83 40.14
CA LEU A 11 7.15 -0.08 38.89
C LEU A 11 8.43 -0.40 38.10
N ALA A 12 8.30 -1.17 37.02
CA ALA A 12 9.34 -1.31 36.02
C ALA A 12 9.19 -0.19 34.97
N PHE A 13 10.18 0.69 34.90
CA PHE A 13 10.30 1.67 33.81
C PHE A 13 10.79 0.96 32.55
N ALA A 14 9.92 0.84 31.54
CA ALA A 14 10.32 0.44 30.19
C ALA A 14 10.84 1.69 29.46
N ALA A 15 12.17 1.79 29.31
CA ALA A 15 12.77 2.80 28.44
C ALA A 15 12.56 2.36 26.98
N VAL A 16 11.74 3.09 26.23
CA VAL A 16 11.59 2.92 24.78
C VAL A 16 12.79 3.57 24.11
N SER A 17 13.68 2.78 23.53
CA SER A 17 14.76 3.31 22.68
C SER A 17 14.21 3.63 21.30
N ALA A 18 14.03 4.91 20.98
CA ALA A 18 13.80 5.33 19.61
C ALA A 18 15.12 5.21 18.82
N ALA A 19 15.14 4.35 17.79
CA ALA A 19 16.28 4.27 16.87
C ALA A 19 16.38 5.59 16.06
N PRO A 20 17.60 6.06 15.74
CA PRO A 20 17.77 7.26 14.93
C PRO A 20 17.15 7.05 13.55
N GLN A 21 16.20 7.90 13.20
CA GLN A 21 15.56 7.91 11.88
C GLN A 21 16.63 8.32 10.86
N GLN A 22 16.97 7.42 9.94
CA GLN A 22 17.98 7.65 8.92
C GLN A 22 17.55 8.86 8.07
N SER A 23 18.32 9.94 8.12
CA SER A 23 18.07 11.15 7.32
C SER A 23 18.20 10.78 5.85
N THR A 24 17.08 10.58 5.17
CA THR A 24 17.06 10.34 3.73
C THR A 24 16.98 11.70 3.07
N GLU A 25 17.93 12.02 2.19
CA GLU A 25 17.87 13.25 1.40
C GLU A 25 16.55 13.27 0.61
N PRO A 26 15.84 14.42 0.52
CA PRO A 26 14.61 14.50 -0.25
C PRO A 26 14.85 14.15 -1.72
N ILE A 27 14.02 13.29 -2.29
CA ILE A 27 14.06 12.97 -3.71
C ILE A 27 13.42 14.14 -4.49
N PRO A 28 14.13 14.79 -5.43
CA PRO A 28 13.59 15.92 -6.16
C PRO A 28 12.58 15.50 -7.24
N ILE A 29 11.71 16.41 -7.64
CA ILE A 29 10.95 16.32 -8.90
C ILE A 29 11.81 16.92 -10.00
N VAL A 30 12.13 16.14 -11.03
CA VAL A 30 12.99 16.56 -12.15
C VAL A 30 12.18 17.03 -13.36
N LYS A 31 10.93 16.56 -13.51
CA LYS A 31 9.98 17.04 -14.51
C LYS A 31 8.58 17.14 -13.91
N TYR A 32 7.85 18.19 -14.28
CA TYR A 32 6.45 18.37 -13.92
C TYR A 32 5.73 19.14 -15.01
N GLU A 33 4.60 18.60 -15.48
CA GLU A 33 3.69 19.24 -16.42
C GLU A 33 2.27 19.13 -15.86
N ASN A 34 1.50 20.21 -15.94
CA ASN A 34 0.10 20.23 -15.54
C ASN A 34 -0.59 21.31 -16.36
N GLU A 35 -1.53 20.90 -17.20
CA GLU A 35 -2.26 21.80 -18.10
C GLU A 35 -3.45 22.48 -17.41
N GLY A 36 -3.81 22.03 -16.20
CA GLY A 36 -5.08 22.36 -15.57
C GLY A 36 -6.26 21.67 -16.26
N VAL A 37 -7.46 22.16 -15.98
CA VAL A 37 -8.70 21.67 -16.61
C VAL A 37 -9.06 22.59 -17.76
N ASN A 38 -9.21 22.01 -18.94
CA ASN A 38 -9.65 22.69 -20.16
C ASN A 38 -11.14 23.02 -20.10
N ALA A 39 -11.59 23.91 -21.00
CA ALA A 39 -13.00 24.33 -21.05
C ALA A 39 -13.97 23.18 -21.38
N ASP A 40 -13.49 22.13 -22.03
CA ASP A 40 -14.25 20.90 -22.35
C ASP A 40 -14.20 19.85 -21.23
N GLY A 41 -13.55 20.17 -20.10
CA GLY A 41 -13.38 19.27 -18.96
C GLY A 41 -12.20 18.31 -19.10
N SER A 42 -11.48 18.31 -20.23
CA SER A 42 -10.27 17.51 -20.36
C SER A 42 -9.13 18.06 -19.52
N TYR A 43 -8.19 17.20 -19.13
CA TYR A 43 -6.99 17.62 -18.41
C TYR A 43 -5.82 16.69 -18.72
N HIS A 44 -4.60 17.16 -18.44
CA HIS A 44 -3.40 16.35 -18.48
C HIS A 44 -2.40 16.79 -17.41
N TRP A 45 -1.74 15.82 -16.78
CA TRP A 45 -0.60 16.06 -15.90
C TRP A 45 0.44 14.94 -16.06
N SER A 46 1.70 15.29 -15.80
CA SER A 46 2.80 14.32 -15.70
C SER A 46 3.87 14.77 -14.72
N PHE A 47 4.59 13.82 -14.11
CA PHE A 47 5.76 14.11 -13.32
C PHE A 47 6.83 13.02 -13.42
N GLU A 48 8.06 13.42 -13.15
CA GLU A 48 9.22 12.54 -13.01
C GLU A 48 10.03 12.94 -11.77
N THR A 49 10.44 11.96 -10.97
CA THR A 49 11.29 12.16 -9.80
C THR A 49 12.75 11.81 -10.09
N GLY A 50 13.67 12.30 -9.26
CA GLY A 50 15.11 12.04 -9.38
C GLY A 50 15.51 10.57 -9.19
N ASN A 51 14.62 9.74 -8.66
CA ASN A 51 14.77 8.28 -8.59
C ASN A 51 13.96 7.53 -9.67
N SER A 52 13.65 8.19 -10.78
CA SER A 52 12.99 7.61 -11.96
C SER A 52 11.59 7.04 -11.70
N ILE A 53 10.84 7.63 -10.77
CA ILE A 53 9.39 7.42 -10.68
C ILE A 53 8.76 8.34 -11.73
N VAL A 54 7.97 7.76 -12.64
CA VAL A 54 7.28 8.48 -13.71
C VAL A 54 5.79 8.22 -13.57
N ALA A 55 4.99 9.28 -13.69
CA ALA A 55 3.54 9.17 -13.73
C ALA A 55 2.96 10.16 -14.73
N GLU A 56 1.93 9.76 -15.45
CA GLU A 56 1.14 10.63 -16.31
C GLU A 56 -0.32 10.19 -16.29
N GLU A 57 -1.20 11.15 -16.48
CA GLU A 57 -2.63 10.90 -16.58
C GLU A 57 -3.27 11.97 -17.48
N GLN A 58 -4.29 11.55 -18.20
CA GLN A 58 -5.17 12.43 -18.94
C GLN A 58 -6.61 11.97 -18.75
N GLY A 59 -7.50 12.92 -18.52
CA GLY A 59 -8.93 12.68 -18.40
C GLY A 59 -9.71 13.47 -19.44
N GLN A 60 -10.88 12.96 -19.82
CA GLN A 60 -11.80 13.60 -20.74
C GLN A 60 -13.25 13.24 -20.39
N LEU A 61 -14.16 14.17 -20.69
CA LEU A 61 -15.59 13.95 -20.53
C LEU A 61 -16.20 13.44 -21.85
N LYS A 62 -16.66 12.19 -21.86
CA LYS A 62 -17.42 11.60 -22.95
C LYS A 62 -18.85 12.13 -22.93
N ASN A 63 -19.40 12.43 -24.12
CA ASN A 63 -20.77 12.90 -24.31
C ASN A 63 -21.15 14.12 -23.44
N ALA A 64 -20.21 15.06 -23.26
CA ALA A 64 -20.40 16.26 -22.46
C ALA A 64 -21.72 16.98 -22.79
N GLY A 65 -22.51 17.28 -21.76
CA GLY A 65 -23.80 17.94 -21.88
C GLY A 65 -25.00 17.01 -22.12
N ASN A 66 -24.80 15.69 -22.19
CA ASN A 66 -25.90 14.71 -22.21
C ASN A 66 -26.05 14.03 -20.84
N PRO A 67 -27.07 14.37 -20.03
CA PRO A 67 -27.20 13.87 -18.66
C PRO A 67 -27.36 12.35 -18.55
N GLU A 68 -27.75 11.66 -19.62
CA GLU A 68 -27.97 10.20 -19.61
C GLU A 68 -26.72 9.41 -20.03
N THR A 69 -25.77 10.05 -20.71
CA THR A 69 -24.60 9.36 -21.30
C THR A 69 -23.27 10.03 -21.02
N GLU A 70 -23.29 11.15 -20.29
CA GLU A 70 -22.11 11.85 -19.85
C GLU A 70 -21.31 10.98 -18.88
N ALA A 71 -20.03 10.81 -19.16
CA ALA A 71 -19.17 9.96 -18.38
C ALA A 71 -17.70 10.39 -18.50
N GLU A 72 -16.94 10.21 -17.44
CA GLU A 72 -15.51 10.48 -17.43
C GLU A 72 -14.72 9.25 -17.91
N GLU A 73 -13.74 9.46 -18.79
CA GLU A 73 -12.74 8.47 -19.16
C GLU A 73 -11.35 9.00 -18.83
N VAL A 74 -10.61 8.24 -18.03
CA VAL A 74 -9.24 8.55 -17.62
C VAL A 74 -8.29 7.50 -18.16
N ARG A 75 -7.14 7.94 -18.66
CA ARG A 75 -6.04 7.08 -19.09
C ARG A 75 -4.77 7.55 -18.41
N GLY A 76 -4.01 6.61 -17.87
CA GLY A 76 -2.75 6.96 -17.23
C GLY A 76 -1.72 5.85 -17.27
N SER A 77 -0.51 6.22 -16.87
CA SER A 77 0.60 5.31 -16.69
C SER A 77 1.42 5.66 -15.44
N PHE A 78 2.00 4.63 -14.83
CA PHE A 78 2.90 4.76 -13.70
C PHE A 78 4.06 3.78 -13.83
N GLN A 79 5.28 4.27 -13.58
CA GLN A 79 6.49 3.48 -13.62
C GLN A 79 7.38 3.79 -12.41
N TYR A 80 7.93 2.74 -11.81
CA TYR A 80 8.93 2.83 -10.74
C TYR A 80 9.76 1.56 -10.68
N THR A 81 10.87 1.60 -9.93
CA THR A 81 11.65 0.40 -9.59
C THR A 81 11.29 0.00 -8.16
N ALA A 82 10.86 -1.24 -7.96
CA ALA A 82 10.57 -1.79 -6.63
C ALA A 82 11.86 -2.00 -5.81
N ASP A 83 11.72 -2.20 -4.50
CA ASP A 83 12.86 -2.34 -3.58
C ASP A 83 13.79 -3.54 -3.92
N ASP A 84 13.27 -4.53 -4.63
CA ASP A 84 14.02 -5.70 -5.12
C ASP A 84 14.71 -5.46 -6.48
N GLY A 85 14.61 -4.25 -7.04
CA GLY A 85 15.14 -3.88 -8.35
C GLY A 85 14.21 -4.21 -9.52
N THR A 86 13.02 -4.78 -9.28
CA THR A 86 12.07 -5.13 -10.34
C THR A 86 11.47 -3.85 -10.93
N PRO A 87 11.55 -3.64 -12.26
CA PRO A 87 10.84 -2.55 -12.91
C PRO A 87 9.34 -2.84 -12.90
N ILE A 88 8.57 -1.89 -12.39
CA ILE A 88 7.11 -1.90 -12.42
C ILE A 88 6.65 -0.86 -13.43
N HIS A 89 5.74 -1.28 -14.31
CA HIS A 89 5.05 -0.39 -15.23
C HIS A 89 3.58 -0.80 -15.28
N LEU A 90 2.70 0.15 -15.05
CA LEU A 90 1.26 -0.02 -15.10
C LEU A 90 0.69 1.03 -16.05
N THR A 91 -0.12 0.59 -17.01
CA THR A 91 -1.00 1.48 -17.75
C THR A 91 -2.45 1.15 -17.38
N TYR A 92 -3.37 2.08 -17.53
CA TYR A 92 -4.76 1.81 -17.19
C TYR A 92 -5.73 2.70 -17.97
N VAL A 93 -6.98 2.24 -18.02
CA VAL A 93 -8.15 3.02 -18.39
C VAL A 93 -9.13 2.94 -17.22
N ALA A 94 -9.69 4.07 -16.81
CA ALA A 94 -10.80 4.12 -15.87
C ALA A 94 -11.98 4.82 -16.55
N ASP A 95 -13.12 4.12 -16.60
CA ASP A 95 -14.34 4.58 -17.26
C ASP A 95 -15.59 4.12 -16.49
N GLU A 96 -16.76 4.11 -17.12
CA GLU A 96 -18.03 3.67 -16.53
C GLU A 96 -18.00 2.22 -15.99
N ASN A 97 -17.06 1.40 -16.47
CA ASN A 97 -16.86 0.01 -16.07
C ASN A 97 -15.80 -0.12 -14.95
N GLY A 98 -15.30 1.01 -14.43
CA GLY A 98 -14.28 1.07 -13.38
C GLY A 98 -12.85 1.03 -13.92
N PHE A 99 -11.92 0.76 -13.00
CA PHE A 99 -10.48 0.73 -13.28
C PHE A 99 -10.06 -0.56 -13.98
N GLN A 100 -9.41 -0.42 -15.12
CA GLN A 100 -8.99 -1.50 -16.01
C GLN A 100 -7.47 -1.39 -16.26
N PRO A 101 -6.64 -2.09 -15.47
CA PRO A 101 -5.20 -2.08 -15.66
C PRO A 101 -4.83 -2.85 -16.94
N GLN A 102 -3.91 -2.29 -17.70
CA GLN A 102 -3.32 -2.86 -18.89
C GLN A 102 -1.84 -3.16 -18.64
N GLY A 103 -1.37 -4.28 -19.20
CA GLY A 103 -0.03 -4.81 -18.93
C GLY A 103 -0.02 -5.85 -17.81
N ARG A 104 1.08 -6.61 -17.72
CA ARG A 104 1.31 -7.47 -16.56
C ARG A 104 1.80 -6.55 -15.44
N PRO A 105 1.07 -6.34 -14.33
CA PRO A 105 1.74 -5.92 -13.12
C PRO A 105 2.83 -6.98 -12.88
N SER A 106 4.11 -6.58 -12.92
CA SER A 106 5.21 -7.49 -12.59
C SER A 106 4.82 -8.12 -11.26
N ALA A 107 4.55 -9.43 -11.29
CA ALA A 107 3.82 -10.09 -10.23
C ALA A 107 4.61 -9.93 -8.93
N HIS A 108 4.16 -9.04 -8.04
CA HIS A 108 4.38 -9.30 -6.63
C HIS A 108 3.59 -10.58 -6.37
N PRO A 109 4.22 -11.70 -5.95
CA PRO A 109 3.45 -12.85 -5.53
C PRO A 109 2.44 -12.35 -4.48
N ALA A 110 1.16 -12.69 -4.66
CA ALA A 110 0.17 -12.40 -3.63
C ALA A 110 0.73 -12.87 -2.28
N PRO A 111 0.58 -12.11 -1.18
CA PRO A 111 0.93 -12.62 0.13
C PRO A 111 0.22 -13.97 0.29
N ASP A 112 1.02 -15.03 0.48
CA ASP A 112 0.50 -16.37 0.64
C ASP A 112 -0.53 -16.32 1.79
N PRO A 113 -1.79 -16.75 1.59
CA PRO A 113 -2.81 -16.71 2.64
C PRO A 113 -2.43 -17.57 3.87
N THR A 114 -1.30 -18.28 3.81
CA THR A 114 -0.73 -19.09 4.88
C THR A 114 0.38 -18.42 5.69
N SER A 115 0.67 -17.13 5.47
CA SER A 115 1.51 -16.35 6.41
C SER A 115 0.72 -15.92 7.66
N ASP A 116 0.00 -16.87 8.26
CA ASP A 116 -0.23 -16.85 9.70
C ASP A 116 1.15 -16.98 10.36
N PRO A 117 1.51 -16.12 11.34
CA PRO A 117 2.68 -16.40 12.15
C PRO A 117 2.36 -17.66 12.94
N GLU A 118 2.94 -18.78 12.54
CA GLU A 118 2.99 -19.99 13.35
C GLU A 118 3.61 -19.58 14.70
N GLY A 119 2.73 -19.36 15.69
CA GLY A 119 3.13 -19.07 17.06
C GLY A 119 4.06 -20.18 17.56
N PRO A 120 5.00 -19.87 18.47
CA PRO A 120 6.03 -20.82 18.88
C PRO A 120 5.39 -22.12 19.34
N GLY A 121 5.84 -23.22 18.75
CA GLY A 121 5.22 -24.54 18.80
C GLY A 121 4.55 -24.89 20.13
N MET A 122 3.23 -25.01 20.09
CA MET A 122 2.50 -25.74 21.12
C MET A 122 2.92 -27.20 21.07
N ASP A 123 3.88 -27.53 21.94
CA ASP A 123 4.27 -28.87 22.36
C ASP A 123 3.01 -29.72 22.59
N ARG A 124 2.67 -30.55 21.60
CA ARG A 124 1.57 -31.51 21.72
C ARG A 124 2.02 -32.61 22.67
N ARG A 125 1.92 -32.34 23.97
CA ARG A 125 2.01 -33.40 24.98
C ARG A 125 0.93 -34.44 24.66
N PRO A 126 1.29 -35.71 24.45
CA PRO A 126 0.29 -36.75 24.25
C PRO A 126 -0.57 -36.87 25.52
N PRO A 127 -1.86 -37.27 25.39
CA PRO A 127 -2.72 -37.46 26.54
C PRO A 127 -2.09 -38.51 27.45
N ARG A 128 -1.86 -38.13 28.71
CA ARG A 128 -1.46 -39.05 29.77
C ARG A 128 -2.63 -40.03 29.95
N THR A 129 -2.52 -41.23 29.39
CA THR A 129 -3.47 -42.32 29.69
C THR A 129 -3.45 -42.54 31.20
N GLY A 130 -4.54 -42.13 31.86
CA GLY A 130 -4.78 -42.41 33.27
C GLY A 130 -4.86 -43.92 33.46
N ARG A 131 -4.04 -44.42 34.38
CA ARG A 131 -4.02 -45.80 34.84
C ARG A 131 -4.16 -45.79 36.35
N GLU A 132 -5.36 -45.56 36.87
CA GLU A 132 -5.80 -45.78 38.26
C GLU A 132 -7.34 -45.88 38.17
N ALA A 133 -8.07 -46.92 38.60
CA ALA A 133 -7.80 -48.19 39.26
C ALA A 133 -8.87 -49.21 38.80
#